data_AF-A0A8T0ZBG0-F1
#
_entry.id   AF-A0A8T0ZBG0-F1
#
_cell.length_a   1.000
_cell.length_b   1.000
_cell.length_c   1.000
_cell.angle_alpha   90.00
_cell.angle_beta   90.00
_cell.angle_gamma   90.00
#
_symmetry.space_group_name_H-M   'P 1'
#
loop_
_entity.id
_entity.type
_entity.pdbx_description
1 polymer ?
#
loop_
_entity_poly.entity_id
_entity_poly.type
_entity_poly.pdbx_seq_one_letter_code
_entity_poly.pdbx_strand_id
1 'polypeptide(L)' 'MVWQARSPDCNPIENAWSVLAARVSALGRQYRNVSELKAAIMSAWTSIEQKYLHKLVESMPRRCLAVIKQKGGLTKN' A
#
# COMPACT_ATOMS: atom_id res chain seq x y z
N MET A 1 18.18 -0.83 -8.09
CA MET A 1 17.62 0.13 -7.13
C MET A 1 18.05 -0.29 -5.74
N VAL A 2 18.70 0.58 -4.96
CA VAL A 2 19.15 0.24 -3.60
C VAL A 2 18.00 0.56 -2.64
N TRP A 3 17.49 -0.45 -1.96
CA TRP A 3 16.45 -0.30 -0.94
C TRP A 3 17.07 0.09 0.40
N GLN A 4 16.68 1.24 0.95
CA GLN A 4 17.17 1.65 2.27
C GLN A 4 16.45 0.85 3.38
N ALA A 5 17.21 0.41 4.37
CA ALA A 5 16.65 -0.28 5.53
C ALA A 5 15.69 0.65 6.29
N ARG A 6 14.55 0.10 6.77
CA ARG A 6 13.54 0.82 7.58
C ARG A 6 12.85 2.00 6.88
N SER A 7 12.72 1.99 5.55
CA SER A 7 12.01 3.02 4.79
C SER A 7 10.73 2.51 4.13
N PRO A 8 9.69 2.10 4.91
CA PRO A 8 8.41 1.69 4.34
C PRO A 8 7.72 2.82 3.55
N ASP A 9 7.96 4.08 3.93
CA ASP A 9 7.45 5.28 3.23
C ASP A 9 7.90 5.35 1.76
N CYS A 10 9.06 4.74 1.46
CA CYS A 10 9.60 4.63 0.11
C CYS A 10 9.01 3.48 -0.69
N ASN A 11 8.04 2.72 -0.14
CA ASN A 11 7.45 1.56 -0.80
C ASN A 11 6.01 1.82 -1.23
N PRO A 12 5.76 2.01 -2.54
CA PRO A 12 4.40 2.20 -3.05
C PRO A 12 3.46 1.05 -2.70
N ILE A 13 3.99 -0.17 -2.49
CA ILE A 13 3.17 -1.34 -2.22
C ILE A 13 2.49 -1.26 -0.85
N GLU A 14 3.05 -0.55 0.13
CA GLU A 14 2.47 -0.41 1.47
C GLU A 14 1.13 0.33 1.40
N ASN A 15 1.01 1.30 0.48
CA ASN A 15 -0.24 1.98 0.19
C ASN A 15 -1.27 1.05 -0.46
N ALA A 16 -0.84 0.10 -1.31
CA ALA A 16 -1.73 -0.89 -1.89
C ALA A 16 -2.20 -1.90 -0.84
N TRP A 17 -1.32 -2.35 0.06
CA TRP A 17 -1.66 -3.21 1.18
C TRP A 17 -2.65 -2.54 2.15
N SER A 18 -2.46 -1.25 2.42
CA SER A 18 -3.38 -0.47 3.27
C SER A 18 -4.80 -0.42 2.67
N VAL A 19 -4.91 -0.18 1.35
CA VAL A 19 -6.21 -0.20 0.64
C VAL A 19 -6.83 -1.59 0.68
N LEU A 20 -6.02 -2.64 0.47
CA LEU A 20 -6.50 -4.02 0.49
C LEU A 20 -7.06 -4.38 1.86
N ALA A 21 -6.33 -4.09 2.94
CA ALA A 21 -6.75 -4.32 4.31
C ALA A 21 -8.04 -3.57 4.65
N ALA A 22 -8.15 -2.30 4.22
CA ALA A 22 -9.35 -1.50 4.42
C ALA A 22 -10.57 -2.07 3.69
N ARG A 23 -10.40 -2.58 2.46
CA ARG A 23 -11.49 -3.19 1.68
C ARG A 23 -11.93 -4.55 2.24
N VAL A 24 -10.98 -5.38 2.64
CA VAL A 24 -11.24 -6.71 3.23
C VAL A 24 -11.91 -6.57 4.59
N SER A 25 -11.50 -5.60 5.40
CA SER A 25 -12.05 -5.37 6.76
C SER A 25 -13.21 -4.37 6.78
N ALA A 26 -13.70 -3.95 5.61
CA ALA A 26 -14.74 -2.93 5.49
C ALA A 26 -15.99 -3.34 6.29
N LEU A 27 -16.56 -2.37 7.01
CA LEU A 27 -17.77 -2.56 7.83
C LEU A 27 -17.63 -3.68 8.89
N GLY A 28 -16.41 -3.96 9.35
CA GLY A 28 -16.16 -4.98 10.39
C GLY A 28 -16.36 -6.41 9.90
N ARG A 29 -16.30 -6.65 8.58
CA ARG A 29 -16.52 -7.95 7.96
C ARG A 29 -15.63 -9.03 8.60
N GLN A 30 -16.26 -10.13 9.00
CA GLN A 30 -15.61 -11.33 9.51
C GLN A 30 -15.69 -12.45 8.47
N TYR A 31 -14.73 -13.36 8.51
CA TYR A 31 -14.64 -14.52 7.61
C TYR A 31 -14.67 -15.80 8.43
N ARG A 32 -15.43 -16.80 7.98
CA ARG A 32 -15.61 -18.04 8.74
C ARG A 32 -14.43 -19.01 8.57
N ASN A 33 -13.68 -18.87 7.49
CA ASN A 33 -12.55 -19.72 7.15
C ASN A 33 -11.55 -19.00 6.24
N VAL A 34 -10.38 -19.62 6.08
CA VAL A 34 -9.27 -19.08 5.27
C VAL A 34 -9.66 -18.95 3.78
N SER A 35 -10.52 -19.83 3.26
CA SER A 35 -10.92 -19.80 1.84
C SER A 35 -11.78 -18.57 1.52
N GLU A 36 -12.72 -18.23 2.40
CA GLU A 36 -13.54 -17.00 2.28
C GLU A 36 -12.66 -15.74 2.34
N LEU A 37 -11.71 -15.70 3.29
CA LEU A 37 -10.77 -14.59 3.41
C LEU A 37 -9.92 -14.45 2.14
N LYS A 38 -9.37 -15.55 1.63
CA LYS A 38 -8.59 -15.56 0.38
C LYS A 38 -9.41 -15.03 -0.81
N ALA A 39 -10.65 -15.50 -0.96
CA ALA A 39 -11.53 -15.06 -2.03
C ALA A 39 -11.81 -13.54 -1.94
N ALA A 40 -12.04 -13.03 -0.73
CA ALA A 40 -12.26 -11.61 -0.52
C ALA A 40 -11.01 -10.76 -0.76
N ILE A 41 -9.82 -11.25 -0.38
CA ILE A 41 -8.54 -10.60 -0.71
C ILE A 41 -8.37 -10.53 -2.23
N MET A 42 -8.60 -11.62 -2.96
CA MET A 42 -8.49 -11.65 -4.42
C MET A 42 -9.48 -10.69 -5.08
N SER A 43 -10.74 -10.70 -4.63
CA SER A 43 -11.76 -9.76 -5.12
C SER A 43 -11.37 -8.29 -4.84
N ALA A 44 -10.94 -7.99 -3.61
CA ALA A 44 -10.49 -6.66 -3.24
C ALA A 44 -9.28 -6.21 -4.09
N TRP A 45 -8.32 -7.10 -4.35
CA TRP A 45 -7.19 -6.82 -5.22
C TRP A 45 -7.63 -6.51 -6.66
N THR A 46 -8.47 -7.34 -7.26
CA THR A 46 -8.98 -7.12 -8.63
C THR A 46 -9.81 -5.85 -8.78
N SER A 47 -10.41 -5.36 -7.69
CA SER A 47 -11.17 -4.11 -7.69
C SER A 47 -10.29 -2.86 -7.57
N ILE A 48 -8.98 -2.99 -7.34
CA ILE A 48 -8.06 -1.83 -7.33
C ILE A 48 -7.83 -1.40 -8.77
N GLU A 49 -8.20 -0.17 -9.09
CA GLU A 49 -7.99 0.37 -10.43
C GLU A 49 -6.51 0.46 -10.78
N GLN A 50 -6.15 0.05 -11.99
CA GLN A 50 -4.80 0.19 -12.52
C GLN A 50 -4.31 1.65 -12.46
N LYS A 51 -5.22 2.61 -12.66
CA LYS A 51 -4.95 4.06 -12.53
C LYS A 51 -4.47 4.44 -11.13
N TYR A 52 -5.00 3.81 -10.08
CA TYR A 52 -4.54 4.04 -8.72
C TYR A 52 -3.12 3.50 -8.53
N LEU A 53 -2.84 2.29 -9.02
CA LEU A 53 -1.50 1.70 -8.97
C LEU A 53 -0.46 2.56 -9.71
N HIS A 54 -0.80 3.08 -10.89
CA HIS A 54 0.07 4.00 -11.64
C HIS A 54 0.37 5.26 -10.84
N LYS A 55 -0.63 5.89 -10.21
CA LYS A 55 -0.42 7.06 -9.34
C LYS A 55 0.52 6.78 -8.17
N LEU A 56 0.47 5.58 -7.59
CA LEU A 56 1.39 5.19 -6.52
C LEU A 56 2.84 5.17 -7.02
N VAL A 57 3.08 4.57 -8.19
CA VAL A 57 4.41 4.56 -8.83
C VAL A 57 4.86 5.97 -9.19
N GLU A 58 4.00 6.77 -9.81
CA GLU A 58 4.28 8.17 -10.17
C GLU A 58 4.56 9.06 -8.95
N SER A 59 4.11 8.66 -7.76
CA SER A 59 4.38 9.40 -6.51
C SER A 59 5.80 9.21 -5.98
N MET A 60 6.54 8.20 -6.45
CA MET A 60 7.83 7.81 -5.91
C MET A 60 8.90 8.91 -5.91
N PRO A 61 9.10 9.66 -7.00
CA PRO A 61 10.06 10.77 -6.99
C PRO A 61 9.80 11.77 -5.87
N ARG A 62 8.52 12.09 -5.62
CA ARG A 62 8.11 13.02 -4.55
C ARG A 62 8.42 12.46 -3.16
N ARG A 63 8.18 11.16 -2.93
CA ARG A 63 8.48 10.47 -1.66
C ARG A 63 9.98 10.42 -1.38
N CYS A 64 10.78 10.05 -2.38
CA CYS A 64 12.24 10.06 -2.27
C CYS A 64 12.76 11.46 -1.90
N LEU A 65 12.25 12.51 -2.54
CA LEU A 65 12.62 13.90 -2.21
C LEU A 65 12.22 14.28 -0.77
N ALA A 66 11.06 13.81 -0.30
CA ALA A 66 10.64 14.04 1.07
C ALA A 66 11.58 13.38 2.08
N VAL A 67 12.03 12.15 1.82
CA VAL A 67 12.99 11.44 2.69
C VAL A 67 14.35 12.14 2.70
N ILE A 68 14.82 12.60 1.54
CA ILE A 68 16.05 13.40 1.43
C ILE A 68 15.94 14.68 2.26
N LYS A 69 14.81 15.41 2.14
CA LYS A 69 14.57 16.64 2.91
C LYS A 69 14.57 16.38 4.42
N GLN A 70 14.07 15.23 4.85
CA GLN A 70 14.08 14.80 6.25
C GLN A 70 15.40 14.16 6.70
N LYS A 71 16.44 14.16 5.84
CA LYS A 71 17.74 13.53 6.13
C LYS A 71 17.61 12.05 6.53
N GLY A 72 16.69 11.33 5.91
CA GLY A 72 16.39 9.93 6.24
C GLY A 72 15.38 9.73 7.38
N GLY A 73 14.83 10.81 7.94
CA GLY A 73 13.74 10.76 8.91
C GLY A 73 12.39 10.41 8.30
N LEU A 74 11.41 10.11 9.17
CA LEU A 74 10.04 9.79 8.80
C LEU A 74 9.40 10.88 7.94
N THR A 75 8.69 10.47 6.89
CA THR A 75 7.95 11.37 6.02
C THR A 75 6.45 11.27 6.31
N LYS A 76 5.69 12.33 6.00
CA LYS A 76 4.23 12.26 6.12
C LYS A 76 3.69 11.42 4.96
N ASN A 77 2.91 10.38 5.31
CA ASN A 77 2.12 9.59 4.36
C ASN A 77 0.90 10.37 3.87
#